data_AF-A0A162B1P9-F1
#
_entry.id   AF-A0A162B1P9-F1
#
_cell.length_a   1.000
_cell.length_b   1.000
_cell.length_c   1.000
_cell.angle_alpha   90.00
_cell.angle_beta   90.00
_cell.angle_gamma   90.00
#
_symmetry.space_group_name_H-M   'P 1'
#
loop_
_entity.id
_entity.type
_entity.pdbx_description
1 polymer ?
#
loop_
_entity_poly.entity_id
_entity_poly.type
_entity_poly.pdbx_seq_one_letter_code
_entity_poly.pdbx_strand_id
1 'polypeptide(L)'
;MNILTLKNNNQLEQVQQSTTQKSIDGHAAFAKVLQDAFVAKPENTNPDYVMPISLNTDYDEISEQAKNYYNQALQTARELVDTSADIREQEIQLYREAMIEIMDMPIEVEIEPHEVNQALLFGSLGIDFLEYKEAGVRIEMLNLAEKDVLNSQILENSDKEKLKKMIDEQRSALELQREEMLAGTFIKEKTDHRANIEHRFHSLDFSS
;
A
#
# COMPACT_ATOMS: atom_id res chain seq x y z
N MET A 1 -43.19 -34.87 41.39
CA MET A 1 -42.35 -33.70 41.09
C MET A 1 -41.68 -33.93 39.75
N ASN A 2 -41.95 -33.08 38.74
CA ASN A 2 -41.08 -32.78 37.57
C ASN A 2 -41.88 -32.11 36.43
N ILE A 3 -42.59 -31.01 36.74
CA ILE A 3 -43.27 -30.18 35.72
C ILE A 3 -42.53 -28.84 35.53
N LEU A 4 -41.55 -28.53 36.39
CA LEU A 4 -40.80 -27.27 36.35
C LEU A 4 -39.58 -27.31 35.41
N THR A 5 -39.11 -28.50 35.01
CA THR A 5 -37.88 -28.64 34.20
C THR A 5 -38.12 -28.56 32.68
N LEU A 6 -39.32 -28.88 32.19
CA LEU A 6 -39.65 -28.88 30.76
C LEU A 6 -40.01 -27.49 30.19
N LYS A 7 -40.43 -26.54 31.04
CA LYS A 7 -40.76 -25.17 30.59
C LYS A 7 -39.52 -24.29 30.35
N ASN A 8 -38.43 -24.53 31.09
CA ASN A 8 -37.23 -23.69 30.99
C ASN A 8 -36.41 -23.98 29.72
N ASN A 9 -36.39 -25.22 29.22
CA ASN A 9 -35.62 -25.56 28.01
C ASN A 9 -36.24 -24.95 26.73
N ASN A 10 -37.57 -24.90 26.62
CA ASN A 10 -38.25 -24.30 25.47
C ASN A 10 -38.05 -22.78 25.36
N GLN A 11 -37.88 -22.08 26.49
CA GLN A 11 -37.64 -20.63 26.49
C GLN A 11 -36.21 -20.29 26.07
N LEU A 12 -35.22 -21.11 26.45
CA LEU A 12 -33.83 -20.91 26.07
C LEU A 12 -33.59 -21.15 24.57
N GLU A 13 -34.21 -22.19 23.99
CA GLU A 13 -34.16 -22.44 22.54
C GLU A 13 -34.87 -21.33 21.73
N GLN A 14 -36.00 -20.79 22.22
CA GLN A 14 -36.68 -19.66 21.58
C GLN A 14 -35.87 -18.36 21.66
N VAL A 15 -35.19 -18.10 22.78
CA VAL A 15 -34.33 -16.90 22.92
C VAL A 15 -33.09 -17.02 22.04
N GLN A 16 -32.49 -18.21 21.92
CA GLN A 16 -31.36 -18.43 21.00
C GLN A 16 -31.79 -18.33 19.54
N GLN A 17 -32.88 -18.99 19.13
CA GLN A 17 -33.40 -18.89 17.76
C GLN A 17 -33.76 -17.44 17.39
N SER A 18 -34.37 -16.69 18.29
CA SER A 18 -34.71 -15.28 18.04
C SER A 18 -33.48 -14.36 17.98
N THR A 19 -32.39 -14.64 18.71
CA THR A 19 -31.14 -13.87 18.58
C THR A 19 -30.38 -14.21 17.31
N THR A 20 -30.33 -15.49 16.93
CA THR A 20 -29.70 -15.90 15.65
C THR A 20 -30.51 -15.38 14.46
N GLN A 21 -31.85 -15.46 14.52
CA GLN A 21 -32.71 -14.92 13.48
C GLN A 21 -32.57 -13.40 13.37
N LYS A 22 -32.54 -12.68 14.49
CA LYS A 22 -32.35 -11.21 14.49
C LYS A 22 -30.97 -10.79 13.97
N SER A 23 -29.94 -11.61 14.19
CA SER A 23 -28.60 -11.41 13.60
C SER A 23 -28.62 -11.67 12.10
N ILE A 24 -29.23 -12.77 11.64
CA ILE A 24 -29.38 -13.10 10.21
C ILE A 24 -30.20 -12.03 9.49
N ASP A 25 -31.32 -11.59 10.08
CA ASP A 25 -32.17 -10.55 9.53
C ASP A 25 -31.43 -9.20 9.49
N GLY A 26 -30.56 -8.92 10.47
CA GLY A 26 -29.67 -7.76 10.47
C GLY A 26 -28.62 -7.80 9.36
N HIS A 27 -27.97 -8.95 9.16
CA HIS A 27 -27.02 -9.15 8.06
C HIS A 27 -27.71 -9.11 6.69
N ALA A 28 -28.90 -9.68 6.55
CA ALA A 28 -29.69 -9.63 5.33
C ALA A 28 -30.17 -8.21 5.02
N ALA A 29 -30.59 -7.44 6.05
CA ALA A 29 -30.94 -6.05 5.88
C ALA A 29 -29.73 -5.20 5.46
N PHE A 30 -28.56 -5.43 6.07
CA PHE A 30 -27.32 -4.75 5.68
C PHE A 30 -26.88 -5.10 4.25
N ALA A 31 -26.88 -6.39 3.88
CA ALA A 31 -26.54 -6.84 2.54
C ALA A 31 -27.52 -6.29 1.49
N LYS A 32 -28.81 -6.21 1.85
CA LYS A 32 -29.82 -5.59 0.99
C LYS A 32 -29.60 -4.10 0.82
N VAL A 33 -29.27 -3.37 1.89
CA VAL A 33 -28.94 -1.94 1.81
C VAL A 33 -27.69 -1.69 0.95
N LEU A 34 -26.66 -2.54 1.08
CA LEU A 34 -25.48 -2.48 0.22
C LEU A 34 -25.83 -2.76 -1.24
N GLN A 35 -26.58 -3.83 -1.51
CA GLN A 35 -27.00 -4.17 -2.86
C GLN A 35 -27.87 -3.07 -3.48
N ASP A 36 -28.78 -2.50 -2.70
CA ASP A 36 -29.63 -1.38 -3.12
C ASP A 36 -28.78 -0.12 -3.38
N ALA A 37 -27.72 0.13 -2.60
CA ALA A 37 -26.76 1.21 -2.84
C ALA A 37 -25.89 1.00 -4.09
N PHE A 38 -25.54 -0.24 -4.42
CA PHE A 38 -24.81 -0.58 -5.66
C PHE A 38 -25.68 -0.52 -6.92
N VAL A 39 -26.98 -0.81 -6.81
CA VAL A 39 -27.92 -0.87 -7.95
C VAL A 39 -28.65 0.46 -8.14
N ALA A 40 -28.78 1.28 -7.10
CA ALA A 40 -29.35 2.62 -7.20
C ALA A 40 -28.46 3.49 -8.10
N LYS A 41 -28.97 3.84 -9.28
CA LYS A 41 -28.41 4.96 -10.04
C LYS A 41 -28.56 6.22 -9.18
N PRO A 42 -27.50 7.03 -9.03
CA PRO A 42 -27.58 8.21 -8.19
C PRO A 42 -28.68 9.13 -8.72
N GLU A 43 -29.75 9.31 -7.93
CA GLU A 43 -30.87 10.21 -8.27
C GLU A 43 -30.46 11.68 -8.20
N ASN A 44 -29.27 11.96 -7.66
CA ASN A 44 -28.75 13.30 -7.50
C ASN A 44 -27.26 13.32 -7.85
N THR A 45 -26.93 13.61 -9.10
CA THR A 45 -25.60 14.10 -9.50
C THR A 45 -25.44 15.56 -9.05
N ASN A 46 -25.73 15.84 -7.79
CA ASN A 46 -25.36 17.12 -7.22
C ASN A 46 -23.89 16.99 -6.79
N PRO A 47 -22.96 17.71 -7.43
CA PRO A 47 -21.53 17.62 -7.14
C PRO A 47 -21.18 17.90 -5.68
N ASP A 48 -22.07 18.53 -4.91
CA ASP A 48 -21.89 18.80 -3.48
C ASP A 48 -22.18 17.61 -2.54
N TYR A 49 -22.87 16.55 -3.03
CA TYR A 49 -23.25 15.37 -2.23
C TYR A 49 -22.63 14.06 -2.72
N VAL A 50 -21.92 14.09 -3.84
CA VAL A 50 -20.89 13.08 -4.09
C VAL A 50 -19.87 13.36 -3.00
N MET A 51 -19.82 12.56 -1.92
CA MET A 51 -18.58 12.51 -1.15
C MET A 51 -17.55 12.08 -2.18
N PRO A 52 -16.58 12.94 -2.57
CA PRO A 52 -15.37 12.36 -3.08
C PRO A 52 -14.97 11.36 -1.99
N ILE A 53 -14.73 10.11 -2.37
CA ILE A 53 -13.80 9.33 -1.58
C ILE A 53 -12.53 10.15 -1.69
N SER A 54 -12.35 11.10 -0.76
CA SER A 54 -11.14 11.84 -0.58
C SER A 54 -10.21 10.78 -0.01
N LEU A 55 -9.69 9.94 -0.91
CA LEU A 55 -8.34 9.45 -0.77
C LEU A 55 -7.58 10.75 -0.55
N ASN A 56 -7.22 11.05 0.69
CA ASN A 56 -6.52 12.27 1.04
C ASN A 56 -5.13 12.10 0.44
N THR A 57 -5.06 12.36 -0.86
CA THR A 57 -3.90 12.21 -1.71
C THR A 57 -3.25 13.57 -1.81
N ASP A 58 -2.86 14.12 -0.66
CA ASP A 58 -1.75 15.06 -0.66
C ASP A 58 -0.49 14.21 -0.90
N TYR A 59 -0.34 13.73 -2.15
CA TYR A 59 0.88 13.08 -2.63
C TYR A 59 2.10 14.03 -2.60
N ASP A 60 1.87 15.32 -2.36
CA ASP A 60 2.91 16.34 -2.31
C ASP A 60 3.61 16.40 -0.93
N GLU A 61 2.98 15.95 0.14
CA GLU A 61 3.60 15.91 1.47
C GLU A 61 4.09 14.50 1.81
N ILE A 62 5.41 14.30 1.65
CA ILE A 62 6.09 13.08 2.05
C ILE A 62 5.93 12.89 3.56
N SER A 63 5.34 11.75 3.96
CA SER A 63 5.07 11.44 5.37
C SER A 63 6.36 11.32 6.18
N GLU A 64 6.29 11.65 7.47
CA GLU A 64 7.40 11.43 8.40
C GLU A 64 7.78 9.94 8.49
N GLN A 65 6.80 9.05 8.33
CA GLN A 65 7.02 7.61 8.27
C GLN A 65 7.89 7.24 7.07
N ALA A 66 7.57 7.71 5.87
CA ALA A 66 8.37 7.46 4.67
C ALA A 66 9.79 8.02 4.81
N LYS A 67 9.97 9.21 5.42
CA LYS A 67 11.30 9.76 5.71
C LYS A 67 12.11 8.85 6.63
N ASN A 68 11.50 8.32 7.68
CA ASN A 68 12.18 7.43 8.62
C ASN A 68 12.63 6.13 7.94
N TYR A 69 11.73 5.49 7.20
CA TYR A 69 12.08 4.26 6.47
C TYR A 69 13.08 4.51 5.35
N TYR A 70 12.99 5.63 4.63
CA TYR A 70 13.99 6.01 3.65
C TYR A 70 15.39 6.22 4.26
N ASN A 71 15.46 6.89 5.42
CA ASN A 71 16.72 7.04 6.14
C ASN A 71 17.31 5.70 6.58
N GLN A 72 16.45 4.77 7.02
CA GLN A 72 16.86 3.40 7.34
C GLN A 72 17.38 2.69 6.08
N ALA A 73 16.67 2.81 4.95
CA ALA A 73 17.08 2.22 3.69
C ALA A 73 18.46 2.73 3.23
N LEU A 74 18.69 4.05 3.36
CA LEU A 74 20.00 4.65 3.08
C LEU A 74 21.10 4.13 4.02
N GLN A 75 20.80 3.87 5.30
CA GLN A 75 21.79 3.33 6.22
C GLN A 75 22.20 1.92 5.82
N THR A 76 21.24 1.03 5.57
CA THR A 76 21.51 -0.33 5.10
C THR A 76 22.27 -0.31 3.77
N ALA A 77 21.84 0.53 2.83
CA ALA A 77 22.48 0.67 1.52
C ALA A 77 23.95 1.08 1.63
N ARG A 78 24.30 2.00 2.55
CA ARG A 78 25.70 2.43 2.77
C ARG A 78 26.62 1.31 3.23
N GLU A 79 26.09 0.30 3.93
CA GLU A 79 26.89 -0.85 4.39
C GLU A 79 27.33 -1.75 3.22
N LEU A 80 26.64 -1.66 2.08
CA LEU A 80 26.87 -2.47 0.90
C LEU A 80 27.70 -1.76 -0.19
N VAL A 81 27.99 -0.47 -0.01
CA VAL A 81 28.78 0.33 -0.96
C VAL A 81 30.26 -0.03 -0.88
N ASP A 82 30.92 -0.23 -2.02
CA ASP A 82 32.36 -0.45 -2.08
C ASP A 82 33.13 0.85 -1.84
N THR A 83 33.61 1.03 -0.62
CA THR A 83 34.42 2.19 -0.21
C THR A 83 35.76 2.33 -0.94
N SER A 84 36.20 1.29 -1.68
CA SER A 84 37.42 1.35 -2.49
C SER A 84 37.21 1.92 -3.90
N ALA A 85 35.96 2.02 -4.35
CA ALA A 85 35.59 2.64 -5.62
C ALA A 85 35.73 4.17 -5.57
N ASP A 86 35.62 4.82 -6.73
CA ASP A 86 35.58 6.29 -6.76
C ASP A 86 34.27 6.84 -6.16
N ILE A 87 34.26 8.12 -5.80
CA ILE A 87 33.14 8.75 -5.09
C ILE A 87 31.85 8.73 -5.93
N ARG A 88 31.95 8.83 -7.25
CA ARG A 88 30.78 8.80 -8.15
C ARG A 88 30.19 7.41 -8.21
N GLU A 89 31.03 6.39 -8.38
CA GLU A 89 30.64 4.99 -8.39
C GLU A 89 30.04 4.57 -7.04
N GLN A 90 30.60 5.04 -5.92
CA GLN A 90 30.03 4.84 -4.59
C GLN A 90 28.61 5.40 -4.49
N GLU A 91 28.36 6.58 -5.05
CA GLU A 91 27.04 7.22 -4.99
C GLU A 91 26.03 6.55 -5.92
N ILE A 92 26.45 6.09 -7.10
CA ILE A 92 25.62 5.27 -7.98
C ILE A 92 25.23 3.96 -7.27
N GLN A 93 26.19 3.29 -6.64
CA GLN A 93 25.94 2.07 -5.85
C GLN A 93 25.01 2.35 -4.68
N LEU A 94 25.20 3.45 -3.96
CA LEU A 94 24.34 3.84 -2.84
C LEU A 94 22.86 3.91 -3.27
N TYR A 95 22.57 4.62 -4.36
CA TYR A 95 21.18 4.76 -4.81
C TYR A 95 20.62 3.47 -5.41
N ARG A 96 21.46 2.61 -6.03
CA ARG A 96 21.08 1.25 -6.43
C ARG A 96 20.63 0.42 -5.22
N GLU A 97 21.48 0.32 -4.21
CA GLU A 97 21.20 -0.46 -3.01
C GLU A 97 20.03 0.13 -2.21
N ALA A 98 19.90 1.47 -2.18
CA ALA A 98 18.76 2.13 -1.56
C ALA A 98 17.44 1.77 -2.25
N MET A 99 17.39 1.72 -3.59
CA MET A 99 16.20 1.26 -4.31
C MET A 99 15.84 -0.19 -3.98
N ILE A 100 16.82 -1.08 -3.88
CA ILE A 100 16.60 -2.48 -3.52
C ILE A 100 16.00 -2.55 -2.12
N GLU A 101 16.62 -1.87 -1.16
CA GLU A 101 16.16 -1.85 0.23
C GLU A 101 14.77 -1.21 0.36
N ILE A 102 14.47 -0.14 -0.38
CA ILE A 102 13.13 0.47 -0.43
C ILE A 102 12.07 -0.51 -0.91
N MET A 103 12.41 -1.51 -1.74
CA MET A 103 11.44 -2.50 -2.23
C MET A 103 11.32 -3.72 -1.32
N ASP A 104 12.43 -4.13 -0.67
CA ASP A 104 12.48 -5.39 0.08
C ASP A 104 12.28 -5.22 1.59
N MET A 105 12.58 -4.04 2.16
CA MET A 105 12.52 -3.86 3.61
C MET A 105 11.10 -4.01 4.15
N PRO A 106 10.91 -4.61 5.35
CA PRO A 106 9.60 -4.67 5.98
C PRO A 106 9.17 -3.26 6.42
N ILE A 107 7.93 -2.88 6.08
CA ILE A 107 7.33 -1.61 6.45
C ILE A 107 6.11 -1.92 7.31
N GLU A 108 6.15 -1.49 8.57
CA GLU A 108 4.99 -1.56 9.45
C GLU A 108 4.08 -0.38 9.16
N VAL A 109 2.86 -0.67 8.71
CA VAL A 109 1.78 0.29 8.53
C VAL A 109 0.61 -0.05 9.45
N GLU A 110 0.00 0.98 10.03
CA GLU A 110 -1.16 0.84 10.91
C GLU A 110 -2.40 1.48 10.27
N ILE A 111 -3.57 0.98 10.68
CA ILE A 111 -4.86 1.57 10.33
C ILE A 111 -5.17 2.60 11.40
N GLU A 112 -5.14 3.87 11.02
CA GLU A 112 -5.50 4.95 11.92
C GLU A 112 -7.01 4.97 12.19
N PRO A 113 -7.48 5.52 13.32
CA PRO A 113 -8.90 5.56 13.66
C PRO A 113 -9.77 6.19 12.56
N HIS A 114 -9.23 7.13 11.80
CA HIS A 114 -9.93 7.80 10.71
C HIS A 114 -9.99 6.96 9.41
N GLU A 115 -9.15 5.94 9.28
CA GLU A 115 -9.05 5.06 8.11
C GLU A 115 -9.86 3.76 8.27
N VAL A 116 -10.39 3.48 9.47
CA VAL A 116 -11.10 2.22 9.77
C VAL A 116 -12.22 1.95 8.77
N ASN A 117 -13.00 2.96 8.39
CA ASN A 117 -14.07 2.80 7.42
C ASN A 117 -13.54 2.43 6.02
N GLN A 118 -12.40 2.99 5.63
CA GLN A 118 -11.75 2.67 4.37
C GLN A 118 -11.19 1.25 4.40
N ALA A 119 -10.53 0.85 5.49
CA ALA A 119 -10.03 -0.51 5.66
C ALA A 119 -11.17 -1.55 5.61
N LEU A 120 -12.32 -1.26 6.22
CA LEU A 120 -13.50 -2.12 6.16
C LEU A 120 -14.06 -2.22 4.73
N LEU A 121 -14.09 -1.11 3.99
CA LEU A 121 -14.51 -1.11 2.58
C LEU A 121 -13.56 -1.96 1.73
N PHE A 122 -12.25 -1.78 1.88
CA PHE A 122 -11.24 -2.57 1.19
C PHE A 122 -11.39 -4.06 1.51
N GLY A 123 -11.54 -4.40 2.79
CA GLY A 123 -11.79 -5.78 3.22
C GLY A 123 -13.07 -6.37 2.62
N SER A 124 -14.13 -5.58 2.46
CA SER A 124 -15.36 -6.03 1.80
C SER A 124 -15.19 -6.31 0.29
N LEU A 125 -14.20 -5.67 -0.32
CA LEU A 125 -13.81 -5.87 -1.72
C LEU A 125 -12.73 -6.94 -1.88
N GLY A 126 -12.28 -7.56 -0.78
CA GLY A 126 -11.18 -8.54 -0.79
C GLY A 126 -9.79 -7.92 -0.99
N ILE A 127 -9.64 -6.62 -0.77
CA ILE A 127 -8.39 -5.88 -0.93
C ILE A 127 -7.67 -5.82 0.42
N ASP A 128 -6.38 -6.13 0.43
CA ASP A 128 -5.52 -5.92 1.60
C ASP A 128 -5.16 -4.43 1.73
N PHE A 129 -5.77 -3.76 2.70
CA PHE A 129 -5.55 -2.34 2.94
C PHE A 129 -4.14 -2.03 3.46
N LEU A 130 -3.52 -2.96 4.21
CA LEU A 130 -2.16 -2.76 4.70
C LEU A 130 -1.18 -2.81 3.53
N GLU A 131 -1.32 -3.81 2.65
CA GLU A 131 -0.48 -3.94 1.46
C GLU A 131 -0.62 -2.72 0.52
N TYR A 132 -1.84 -2.20 0.38
CA TYR A 132 -2.09 -0.95 -0.36
C TYR A 132 -1.39 0.26 0.27
N LYS A 133 -1.40 0.38 1.61
CA LYS A 133 -0.69 1.45 2.34
C LYS A 133 0.82 1.30 2.25
N GLU A 134 1.35 0.10 2.41
CA GLU A 134 2.79 -0.18 2.26
C GLU A 134 3.31 0.26 0.89
N ALA A 135 2.58 -0.08 -0.19
CA ALA A 135 2.92 0.37 -1.54
C ALA A 135 2.94 1.90 -1.64
N GLY A 136 2.02 2.60 -0.95
CA GLY A 136 2.04 4.06 -0.83
C GLY A 136 3.30 4.60 -0.16
N VAL A 137 3.70 4.03 0.99
CA VAL A 137 4.92 4.44 1.71
C VAL A 137 6.15 4.23 0.83
N ARG A 138 6.24 3.11 0.10
CA ARG A 138 7.36 2.86 -0.83
C ARG A 138 7.42 3.88 -1.96
N ILE A 139 6.28 4.30 -2.53
CA ILE A 139 6.23 5.37 -3.53
C ILE A 139 6.79 6.68 -2.96
N GLU A 140 6.41 7.04 -1.74
CA GLU A 140 6.94 8.24 -1.07
C GLU A 140 8.46 8.15 -0.83
N MET A 141 8.96 6.98 -0.45
CA MET A 141 10.40 6.73 -0.30
C MET A 141 11.14 6.84 -1.64
N LEU A 142 10.56 6.36 -2.73
CA LEU A 142 11.09 6.53 -4.08
C LEU A 142 11.11 8.00 -4.52
N ASN A 143 10.11 8.80 -4.12
CA ASN A 143 10.11 10.25 -4.36
C ASN A 143 11.26 10.95 -3.61
N LEU A 144 11.60 10.51 -2.39
CA LEU A 144 12.78 10.98 -1.66
C LEU A 144 14.07 10.60 -2.37
N ALA A 145 14.18 9.35 -2.83
CA ALA A 145 15.34 8.88 -3.58
C ALA A 145 15.55 9.70 -4.87
N GLU A 146 14.47 9.98 -5.63
CA GLU A 146 14.53 10.82 -6.83
C GLU A 146 15.04 12.22 -6.50
N LYS A 147 14.50 12.83 -5.44
CA LYS A 147 14.92 14.16 -4.98
C LYS A 147 16.41 14.19 -4.61
N ASP A 148 16.90 13.18 -3.91
CA ASP A 148 18.31 13.10 -3.50
C ASP A 148 19.24 12.89 -4.71
N VAL A 149 18.89 11.99 -5.63
CA VAL A 149 19.62 11.77 -6.89
C VAL A 149 19.72 13.08 -7.69
N LEU A 150 18.61 13.80 -7.86
CA LEU A 150 18.59 15.05 -8.63
C LEU A 150 19.43 16.16 -7.96
N ASN A 151 19.44 16.21 -6.63
CA ASN A 151 20.19 17.20 -5.85
C ASN A 151 21.68 16.85 -5.65
N SER A 152 22.10 15.62 -5.95
CA SER A 152 23.51 15.20 -5.85
C SER A 152 24.44 16.14 -6.62
N GLN A 153 25.57 16.48 -6.00
CA GLN A 153 26.63 17.29 -6.63
C GLN A 153 27.74 16.43 -7.24
N ILE A 154 27.71 15.12 -7.00
CA ILE A 154 28.73 14.16 -7.41
C ILE A 154 28.30 13.46 -8.70
N LEU A 155 27.01 13.14 -8.83
CA LEU A 155 26.46 12.47 -10.00
C LEU A 155 26.45 13.38 -11.23
N GLU A 156 26.83 12.82 -12.39
CA GLU A 156 26.66 13.51 -13.67
C GLU A 156 25.19 13.51 -14.07
N ASN A 157 24.80 14.43 -14.97
CA ASN A 157 23.42 14.47 -15.48
C ASN A 157 23.01 13.12 -16.11
N SER A 158 23.94 12.43 -16.77
CA SER A 158 23.66 11.12 -17.38
C SER A 158 23.36 10.04 -16.32
N ASP A 159 24.00 10.08 -15.16
CA ASP A 159 23.74 9.14 -14.05
C ASP A 159 22.39 9.44 -13.42
N LYS A 160 22.10 10.73 -13.20
CA LYS A 160 20.82 11.18 -12.64
C LYS A 160 19.66 10.74 -13.51
N GLU A 161 19.76 10.87 -14.83
CA GLU A 161 18.73 10.41 -15.76
C GLU A 161 18.53 8.89 -15.70
N LYS A 162 19.62 8.11 -15.63
CA LYS A 162 19.56 6.65 -15.54
C LYS A 162 18.94 6.18 -14.22
N LEU A 163 19.40 6.74 -13.09
CA LEU A 163 18.87 6.44 -11.76
C LEU A 163 17.41 6.87 -11.63
N LYS A 164 17.07 8.08 -12.09
CA LYS A 164 15.68 8.56 -12.14
C LYS A 164 14.79 7.59 -12.93
N LYS A 165 15.25 7.12 -14.09
CA LYS A 165 14.49 6.15 -14.89
C LYS A 165 14.23 4.85 -14.13
N MET A 166 15.22 4.34 -13.39
CA MET A 166 15.02 3.15 -12.54
C MET A 166 14.00 3.40 -11.44
N ILE A 167 14.07 4.56 -10.78
CA ILE A 167 13.12 4.99 -9.75
C ILE A 167 11.70 5.10 -10.33
N ASP A 168 11.56 5.73 -11.50
CA ASP A 168 10.29 5.85 -12.22
C ASP A 168 9.68 4.47 -12.52
N GLU A 169 10.50 3.51 -12.96
CA GLU A 169 10.05 2.14 -13.26
C GLU A 169 9.53 1.42 -12.01
N GLN A 170 10.21 1.56 -10.86
CA GLN A 170 9.72 0.96 -9.60
C GLN A 170 8.46 1.65 -9.10
N ARG A 171 8.40 2.99 -9.21
CA ARG A 171 7.22 3.77 -8.82
C ARG A 171 6.00 3.38 -9.66
N SER A 172 6.14 3.31 -10.97
CA SER A 172 5.05 2.88 -11.86
C SER A 172 4.59 1.45 -11.59
N ALA A 173 5.50 0.55 -11.21
CA ALA A 173 5.12 -0.81 -10.82
C ALA A 173 4.26 -0.82 -9.53
N LEU A 174 4.62 -0.02 -8.53
CA LEU A 174 3.83 0.12 -7.30
C LEU A 174 2.49 0.83 -7.52
N GLU A 175 2.44 1.83 -8.40
CA GLU A 175 1.21 2.50 -8.81
C GLU A 175 0.26 1.53 -9.51
N LEU A 176 0.77 0.76 -10.49
CA LEU A 176 -0.01 -0.28 -11.16
C LEU A 176 -0.51 -1.34 -10.18
N GLN A 177 0.34 -1.79 -9.26
CA GLN A 177 -0.07 -2.71 -8.19
C GLN A 177 -1.25 -2.15 -7.39
N ARG A 178 -1.19 -0.88 -6.99
CA ARG A 178 -2.29 -0.23 -6.26
C ARG A 178 -3.56 -0.12 -7.11
N GLU A 179 -3.44 0.17 -8.40
CA GLU A 179 -4.58 0.21 -9.33
C GLU A 179 -5.22 -1.17 -9.49
N GLU A 180 -4.42 -2.22 -9.67
CA GLU A 180 -4.90 -3.60 -9.77
C GLU A 180 -5.58 -4.08 -8.49
N MET A 181 -5.09 -3.63 -7.33
CA MET A 181 -5.73 -3.91 -6.04
C MET A 181 -7.12 -3.29 -6.00
N LEU A 182 -7.24 -2.00 -6.35
CA LEU A 182 -8.52 -1.30 -6.41
C LEU A 182 -9.48 -1.89 -7.44
N ALA A 183 -8.96 -2.41 -8.55
CA ALA A 183 -9.74 -3.10 -9.58
C ALA A 183 -10.14 -4.54 -9.21
N GLY A 184 -9.58 -5.09 -8.12
CA GLY A 184 -9.78 -6.49 -7.71
C GLY A 184 -9.14 -7.50 -8.66
N THR A 185 -8.17 -7.08 -9.47
CA THR A 185 -7.43 -7.93 -10.42
C THR A 185 -6.03 -8.26 -9.94
N PHE A 186 -5.61 -7.71 -8.80
CA PHE A 186 -4.29 -7.95 -8.23
C PHE A 186 -4.06 -9.42 -7.91
N ILE A 187 -2.98 -9.96 -8.45
CA ILE A 187 -2.47 -11.29 -8.11
C ILE A 187 -1.09 -11.06 -7.49
N LYS A 188 -0.92 -11.48 -6.24
CA LYS A 188 0.35 -11.35 -5.55
C LYS A 188 1.41 -12.22 -6.21
N GLU A 189 2.28 -11.59 -6.98
CA GLU A 189 3.44 -12.25 -7.59
C GLU A 189 4.60 -12.28 -6.59
N LYS A 190 5.39 -13.37 -6.62
CA LYS A 190 6.69 -13.39 -5.95
C LYS A 190 7.68 -12.66 -6.83
N THR A 191 7.94 -11.40 -6.50
CA THR A 191 8.91 -10.58 -7.22
C THR A 191 10.25 -10.62 -6.48
N ASP A 192 11.32 -10.96 -7.20
CA ASP A 192 12.69 -10.78 -6.72
C ASP A 192 13.13 -9.36 -7.12
N HIS A 193 12.84 -8.39 -6.25
CA HIS A 193 13.10 -6.98 -6.54
C HIS A 193 14.59 -6.72 -6.75
N ARG A 194 15.44 -7.33 -5.91
CA ARG A 194 16.90 -7.27 -6.07
C ARG A 194 17.33 -7.74 -7.45
N ALA A 195 16.96 -8.94 -7.88
CA ALA A 195 17.37 -9.46 -9.18
C ALA A 195 16.88 -8.57 -10.34
N ASN A 196 15.66 -8.05 -10.25
CA ASN A 196 15.09 -7.17 -11.27
C ASN A 196 15.83 -5.83 -11.34
N ILE A 197 16.12 -5.21 -10.19
CA ILE A 197 16.84 -3.93 -10.11
C ILE A 197 18.29 -4.11 -10.55
N GLU A 198 18.98 -5.18 -10.13
CA GLU A 198 20.34 -5.49 -10.56
C GLU A 198 20.40 -5.75 -12.07
N HIS A 199 19.47 -6.52 -12.62
CA HIS A 199 19.39 -6.74 -14.07
C HIS A 199 19.19 -5.42 -14.82
N ARG A 200 18.28 -4.57 -14.32
CA ARG A 200 18.04 -3.25 -14.92
C ARG A 200 19.27 -2.36 -14.83
N PHE A 201 19.93 -2.34 -13.68
CA PHE A 201 21.15 -1.58 -13.43
C PHE A 201 22.26 -1.96 -14.43
N HIS A 202 22.53 -3.26 -14.60
CA HIS A 202 23.54 -3.72 -15.58
C HIS A 202 23.16 -3.44 -17.04
N SER A 203 21.87 -3.29 -17.35
CA SER A 203 21.41 -2.89 -18.68
C SER A 203 21.65 -1.41 -18.98
N LEU A 204 21.89 -0.60 -17.93
CA LEU A 204 22.20 0.81 -18.04
C LEU A 204 23.73 0.95 -18.00
N ASP A 205 24.28 1.52 -19.07
CA ASP A 205 25.71 1.77 -19.14
C ASP A 205 26.05 3.00 -18.29
N PHE A 206 26.70 2.80 -17.13
CA PHE A 206 27.21 3.87 -16.27
C PHE A 206 28.67 4.23 -16.56
N SER A 207 29.32 3.53 -17.50
CA SER A 207 30.64 3.92 -18.01
C SER A 207 30.48 5.20 -18.83
N SER A 208 31.04 6.31 -18.34
CA SER A 208 31.31 7.52 -19.14
C SER A 208 32.76 7.49 -19.61
#